data_AF-A0A953ZDJ5-F1
#
_entry.id   AF-A0A953ZDJ5-F1
#
_cell.length_a   1.000
_cell.length_b   1.000
_cell.length_c   1.000
_cell.angle_alpha   90.00
_cell.angle_beta   90.00
_cell.angle_gamma   90.00
#
_symmetry.space_group_name_H-M   'P 1'
#
loop_
_entity.id
_entity.type
_entity.pdbx_description
1 polymer ?
#
loop_
_entity_poly.entity_id
_entity_poly.type
_entity_poly.pdbx_seq_one_letter_code
_entity_poly.pdbx_strand_id
1 'polypeptide(L)'
;NQKSARDPETSYTEVEVLETLQGLKRRSFATEFFGAGSRVSKWEEAFVAVVGLSNEQAGVLAELLLRGPQTEGELRARASRMAQIPDLATLHSVLEELNTREEPLATRLSDPNRSRGVVWAHTLYPEDEAPTAEEASLSTRTTVRTASPAIEERLATLEARVKALEDQLGVGESGESEHAS
;
A
#
# COMPACT_ATOMS: atom_id res chain seq x y z
N ASN A 1 8.12 4.84 -8.50
CA ASN A 1 9.39 4.16 -8.15
C ASN A 1 10.04 4.73 -6.90
N GLN A 2 9.26 5.13 -5.89
CA GLN A 2 9.80 5.54 -4.59
C GLN A 2 10.00 4.28 -3.73
N LYS A 3 11.10 4.23 -2.96
CA LYS A 3 11.40 3.11 -2.04
C LYS A 3 10.56 3.11 -0.77
N SER A 4 9.85 4.20 -0.51
CA SER A 4 8.99 4.36 0.66
C SER A 4 7.60 4.82 0.20
N ALA A 5 6.60 4.56 1.04
CA ALA A 5 5.22 4.87 0.71
C ALA A 5 4.67 4.20 -0.55
N ARG A 6 5.22 3.03 -0.90
CA ARG A 6 4.77 2.18 -2.00
C ARG A 6 4.77 0.74 -1.55
N ASP A 7 3.71 0.03 -1.86
CA ASP A 7 3.62 -1.43 -1.71
C ASP A 7 2.71 -1.97 -2.82
N PRO A 8 3.25 -2.69 -3.83
CA PRO A 8 4.66 -3.09 -3.99
C PRO A 8 5.59 -1.93 -4.38
N GLU A 9 6.90 -2.14 -4.25
CA GLU A 9 7.89 -1.24 -4.85
C GLU A 9 7.77 -1.31 -6.38
N THR A 10 7.74 -0.14 -7.02
CA THR A 10 7.47 0.01 -8.46
C THR A 10 8.72 0.40 -9.23
N SER A 11 8.82 -0.03 -10.48
CA SER A 11 9.93 0.27 -11.40
C SER A 11 9.44 0.70 -12.80
N TYR A 12 8.39 1.53 -12.84
CA TYR A 12 7.80 2.03 -14.09
C TYR A 12 8.80 2.88 -14.90
N THR A 13 8.79 2.67 -16.20
CA THR A 13 9.52 3.48 -17.18
C THR A 13 8.81 4.81 -17.44
N GLU A 14 9.52 5.77 -18.01
CA GLU A 14 8.93 7.05 -18.41
C GLU A 14 7.81 6.88 -19.45
N VAL A 15 7.99 5.93 -20.38
CA VAL A 15 6.99 5.62 -21.42
C VAL A 15 5.70 5.11 -20.80
N GLU A 16 5.77 4.14 -19.89
CA GLU A 16 4.59 3.58 -19.20
C GLU A 16 3.84 4.66 -18.40
N VAL A 17 4.56 5.55 -17.71
CA VAL A 17 3.97 6.65 -16.96
C VAL A 17 3.26 7.63 -17.91
N LEU A 18 3.89 8.00 -19.03
CA LEU A 18 3.30 8.92 -20.01
C LEU A 18 2.07 8.32 -20.70
N GLU A 19 2.11 7.05 -21.09
CA GLU A 19 0.96 6.35 -21.67
C GLU A 19 -0.21 6.28 -20.67
N THR A 20 0.09 6.02 -19.40
CA THR A 20 -0.90 6.03 -18.32
C THR A 20 -1.52 7.41 -18.13
N LEU A 21 -0.70 8.48 -18.08
CA LEU A 21 -1.17 9.86 -17.97
C LEU A 21 -2.06 10.27 -19.15
N GLN A 22 -1.70 9.88 -20.38
CA GLN A 22 -2.55 10.09 -21.54
C GLN A 22 -3.88 9.33 -21.44
N GLY A 23 -3.87 8.12 -20.91
CA GLY A 23 -5.09 7.35 -20.61
C GLY A 23 -6.00 8.06 -19.61
N LEU A 24 -5.43 8.56 -18.51
CA LEU A 24 -6.15 9.33 -17.49
C LEU A 24 -6.70 10.65 -18.05
N LYS A 25 -5.93 11.34 -18.91
CA LYS A 25 -6.38 12.56 -19.61
C LYS A 25 -7.61 12.33 -20.47
N ARG A 26 -7.65 11.22 -21.22
CA ARG A 26 -8.83 10.85 -22.04
C ARG A 26 -10.09 10.62 -21.19
N ARG A 27 -9.92 10.24 -19.93
CA ARG A 27 -11.00 10.05 -18.94
C ARG A 27 -11.25 11.30 -18.08
N SER A 28 -10.59 12.42 -18.38
CA SER A 28 -10.65 13.66 -17.58
C SER A 28 -10.16 13.52 -16.13
N PHE A 29 -9.38 12.48 -15.82
CA PHE A 29 -8.83 12.24 -14.48
C PHE A 29 -7.47 12.91 -14.24
N ALA A 30 -6.81 13.39 -15.30
CA ALA A 30 -5.59 14.17 -15.22
C ALA A 30 -5.59 15.27 -16.29
N THR A 31 -5.03 16.42 -15.95
CA THR A 31 -4.89 17.57 -16.86
C THR A 31 -3.43 17.85 -17.11
N GLU A 32 -3.07 17.97 -18.38
CA GLU A 32 -1.74 18.38 -18.80
C GLU A 32 -1.72 19.89 -19.03
N PHE A 33 -0.73 20.58 -18.48
CA PHE A 33 -0.55 22.02 -18.68
C PHE A 33 0.92 22.38 -18.90
N PHE A 34 1.13 23.46 -19.64
CA PHE A 34 2.44 24.04 -19.88
C PHE A 34 2.54 25.33 -19.07
N GLY A 35 3.49 25.39 -18.14
CA GLY A 35 3.83 26.65 -17.48
C GLY A 35 4.27 27.68 -18.52
N ALA A 36 4.00 28.97 -18.29
CA ALA A 36 4.34 30.03 -19.24
C ALA A 36 5.82 29.93 -19.66
N GLY A 37 6.07 29.66 -20.95
CA GLY A 37 7.42 29.52 -21.52
C GLY A 37 8.15 28.19 -21.22
N SER A 38 7.54 27.26 -20.48
CA SER A 38 8.12 25.93 -20.21
C SER A 38 7.92 25.00 -21.41
N ARG A 39 8.98 24.28 -21.79
CA ARG A 39 8.91 23.17 -22.75
C ARG A 39 8.58 21.83 -22.10
N VAL A 40 8.57 21.79 -20.76
CA VAL A 40 8.26 20.60 -19.98
C VAL A 40 6.81 20.69 -19.52
N SER A 41 6.02 19.68 -19.89
CA SER A 41 4.64 19.50 -19.46
C SER A 41 4.58 19.20 -17.96
N LYS A 42 3.60 19.78 -17.27
CA LYS A 42 3.21 19.41 -15.92
C LYS A 42 1.84 18.77 -15.95
N TRP A 43 1.56 17.96 -14.93
CA TRP A 43 0.32 17.22 -14.80
C TRP A 43 -0.33 17.54 -13.46
N GLU A 44 -1.63 17.74 -13.49
CA GLU A 44 -2.48 17.96 -12.32
C GLU A 44 -3.52 16.84 -12.25
N GLU A 45 -3.84 16.37 -11.05
CA GLU A 45 -4.91 15.39 -10.86
C GLU A 45 -6.26 16.10 -10.95
N ALA A 46 -7.23 15.48 -11.64
CA ALA A 46 -8.60 15.97 -11.73
C ALA A 46 -9.61 14.96 -11.18
N PHE A 47 -9.16 13.74 -10.86
CA PHE A 47 -9.99 12.64 -10.40
C PHE A 47 -10.85 13.00 -9.18
N VAL A 48 -10.28 13.68 -8.18
CA VAL A 48 -10.99 14.08 -6.95
C VAL A 48 -12.20 14.95 -7.28
N ALA A 49 -12.01 15.95 -8.15
CA ALA A 49 -13.07 16.84 -8.58
C ALA A 49 -14.12 16.15 -9.45
N VAL A 50 -13.69 15.29 -10.37
CA VAL A 50 -14.59 14.55 -11.29
C VAL A 50 -15.50 13.58 -10.53
N VAL A 51 -14.95 12.89 -9.53
CA VAL A 51 -15.68 11.91 -8.73
C VAL A 51 -16.41 12.55 -7.53
N GLY A 52 -16.09 13.80 -7.20
CA GLY A 52 -16.71 14.53 -6.10
C GLY A 52 -16.29 13.98 -4.73
N LEU A 53 -14.98 13.81 -4.51
CA LEU A 53 -14.42 13.34 -3.24
C LEU A 53 -14.08 14.50 -2.31
N SER A 54 -14.30 14.31 -1.01
CA SER A 54 -13.75 15.21 0.01
C SER A 54 -12.23 15.04 0.12
N ASN A 55 -11.54 15.98 0.79
CA ASN A 55 -10.10 15.86 1.03
C ASN A 55 -9.75 14.62 1.87
N GLU A 56 -10.56 14.28 2.86
CA GLU A 56 -10.40 13.09 3.70
C GLU A 56 -10.57 11.80 2.86
N GLN A 57 -11.63 11.75 2.05
CA GLN A 57 -11.89 10.63 1.14
C GLN A 57 -10.74 10.45 0.14
N ALA A 58 -10.26 11.55 -0.46
CA ALA A 58 -9.14 11.52 -1.38
C ALA A 58 -7.84 11.03 -0.72
N GLY A 59 -7.53 11.52 0.49
CA GLY A 59 -6.36 11.09 1.25
C GLY A 59 -6.39 9.60 1.62
N VAL A 60 -7.55 9.10 2.07
CA VAL A 60 -7.71 7.67 2.39
C VAL A 60 -7.61 6.80 1.14
N LEU A 61 -8.27 7.19 0.06
CA LEU A 61 -8.24 6.45 -1.21
C LEU A 61 -6.83 6.45 -1.82
N ALA A 62 -6.11 7.58 -1.76
CA ALA A 62 -4.72 7.65 -2.23
C ALA A 62 -3.80 6.70 -1.44
N GLU A 63 -3.95 6.61 -0.11
CA GLU A 63 -3.14 5.67 0.68
C GLU A 63 -3.43 4.21 0.33
N LEU A 64 -4.70 3.87 0.08
CA LEU A 64 -5.10 2.55 -0.40
C LEU A 64 -4.53 2.24 -1.79
N LEU A 65 -4.57 3.19 -2.73
CA LEU A 65 -4.00 3.01 -4.08
C LEU A 65 -2.48 2.82 -4.07
N LEU A 66 -1.78 3.44 -3.12
CA LEU A 66 -0.32 3.40 -3.06
C LEU A 66 0.25 2.15 -2.37
N ARG A 67 -0.53 1.51 -1.50
CA ARG A 67 -0.07 0.39 -0.66
C ARG A 67 -1.04 -0.79 -0.54
N GLY A 68 -2.12 -0.78 -1.30
CA GLY A 68 -3.14 -1.81 -1.26
C GLY A 68 -3.87 -1.92 0.09
N PRO A 69 -4.34 -3.14 0.44
CA PRO A 69 -5.17 -3.37 1.61
C PRO A 69 -4.46 -3.07 2.93
N GLN A 70 -5.11 -2.30 3.80
CA GLN A 70 -4.53 -1.84 5.05
C GLN A 70 -5.54 -1.87 6.19
N THR A 71 -5.05 -2.01 7.42
CA THR A 71 -5.91 -1.88 8.60
C THR A 71 -6.31 -0.43 8.84
N GLU A 72 -7.45 -0.19 9.49
CA GLU A 72 -7.88 1.17 9.87
C GLU A 72 -6.81 1.91 10.70
N GLY A 73 -6.09 1.21 11.57
CA GLY A 73 -5.01 1.79 12.37
C GLY A 73 -3.85 2.29 11.51
N GLU A 74 -3.44 1.51 10.50
CA GLU A 74 -2.39 1.91 9.55
C GLU A 74 -2.85 3.06 8.66
N LEU A 75 -4.07 2.97 8.12
CA LEU A 75 -4.67 4.00 7.28
C LEU A 75 -4.71 5.34 7.99
N ARG A 76 -5.19 5.38 9.24
CA ARG A 76 -5.21 6.62 10.03
C ARG A 76 -3.82 7.24 10.13
N ALA A 77 -2.82 6.44 10.48
CA ALA A 77 -1.47 6.93 10.67
C ALA A 77 -0.85 7.43 9.36
N ARG A 78 -1.07 6.72 8.25
CA ARG A 78 -0.42 7.01 6.97
C ARG A 78 -1.15 8.11 6.16
N ALA A 79 -2.48 8.02 6.06
CA ALA A 79 -3.30 9.01 5.36
C ALA A 79 -3.32 10.39 6.05
N SER A 80 -2.97 10.47 7.35
CA SER A 80 -2.86 11.73 8.09
C SER A 80 -1.88 12.75 7.48
N ARG A 81 -0.96 12.28 6.62
CA ARG A 81 -0.02 13.13 5.88
C ARG A 81 -0.67 13.87 4.71
N MET A 82 -1.80 13.38 4.22
CA MET A 82 -2.52 13.93 3.07
C MET A 82 -3.79 14.68 3.49
N ALA A 83 -4.48 14.21 4.52
CA ALA A 83 -5.70 14.81 5.04
C ALA A 83 -5.78 14.73 6.56
N GLN A 84 -6.50 15.68 7.18
CA GLN A 84 -6.68 15.69 8.63
C GLN A 84 -7.73 14.67 9.05
N ILE A 85 -7.30 13.59 9.70
CA ILE A 85 -8.17 12.51 10.19
C ILE A 85 -8.05 12.45 11.71
N PRO A 86 -8.94 13.12 12.47
CA PRO A 86 -8.75 13.39 13.90
C PRO A 86 -8.80 12.14 14.77
N ASP A 87 -9.64 11.16 14.43
CA ASP A 87 -9.80 9.90 15.15
C ASP A 87 -10.16 8.74 14.21
N LEU A 88 -10.21 7.52 14.78
CA LEU A 88 -10.60 6.31 14.03
C LEU A 88 -12.09 6.31 13.65
N ALA A 89 -12.95 6.97 14.42
CA ALA A 89 -14.38 7.04 14.11
C ALA A 89 -14.61 7.84 12.82
N THR A 90 -13.90 8.96 12.65
CA THR A 90 -13.92 9.77 11.43
C THR A 90 -13.39 8.99 10.24
N LEU A 91 -12.28 8.27 10.41
CA LEU A 91 -11.75 7.39 9.36
C LEU A 91 -12.78 6.33 8.93
N HIS A 92 -13.40 5.68 9.92
CA HIS A 92 -14.39 4.64 9.66
C HIS A 92 -15.59 5.20 8.89
N SER A 93 -16.13 6.37 9.28
CA SER A 93 -17.19 7.05 8.53
C SER A 93 -16.77 7.36 7.09
N VAL A 94 -15.55 7.87 6.86
CA VAL A 94 -15.02 8.15 5.52
C VAL A 94 -14.94 6.87 4.67
N LEU A 95 -14.51 5.75 5.25
CA LEU A 95 -14.44 4.46 4.56
C LEU A 95 -15.82 3.91 4.22
N GLU A 96 -16.79 4.01 5.13
CA GLU A 96 -18.17 3.62 4.88
C GLU A 96 -18.84 4.50 3.81
N GLU A 97 -18.58 5.81 3.81
CA GLU A 97 -19.03 6.71 2.75
C GLU A 97 -18.45 6.31 1.38
N LEU A 98 -17.17 5.92 1.32
CA LEU A 98 -16.54 5.42 0.08
C LEU A 98 -17.11 4.06 -0.38
N ASN A 99 -17.53 3.23 0.57
CA ASN A 99 -18.08 1.88 0.34
C ASN A 99 -19.55 1.90 -0.10
N THR A 100 -20.32 2.89 0.33
CA THR A 100 -21.77 2.99 0.09
C THR A 100 -22.14 3.84 -1.12
N ARG A 101 -21.16 4.34 -1.88
CA ARG A 101 -21.38 5.03 -3.17
C ARG A 101 -22.06 4.10 -4.18
N GLU A 102 -22.72 4.68 -5.17
CA GLU A 102 -23.29 3.94 -6.31
C GLU A 102 -22.22 3.10 -7.02
N GLU A 103 -21.04 3.70 -7.22
CA GLU A 103 -19.81 3.00 -7.57
C GLU A 103 -18.87 3.03 -6.34
N PRO A 104 -18.82 1.96 -5.54
CA PRO A 104 -17.96 1.88 -4.36
C PRO A 104 -16.51 2.10 -4.75
N LEU A 105 -15.76 2.87 -3.96
CA LEU A 105 -14.33 3.14 -4.17
C LEU A 105 -13.44 2.49 -3.12
N ALA A 106 -14.03 2.06 -2.01
CA ALA A 106 -13.39 1.27 -0.98
C ALA A 106 -14.29 0.10 -0.60
N THR A 107 -13.71 -0.98 -0.11
CA THR A 107 -14.45 -2.14 0.38
C THR A 107 -13.76 -2.76 1.58
N ARG A 108 -14.58 -3.33 2.47
CA ARG A 108 -14.13 -4.00 3.68
C ARG A 108 -13.81 -5.46 3.37
N LEU A 109 -12.55 -5.86 3.57
CA LEU A 109 -12.11 -7.26 3.36
C LEU A 109 -12.26 -8.14 4.60
N SER A 110 -12.33 -7.53 5.78
CA SER A 110 -12.52 -8.26 7.03
C SER A 110 -13.99 -8.60 7.31
N ASP A 111 -14.22 -9.73 8.00
CA ASP A 111 -15.55 -10.10 8.51
C ASP A 111 -16.27 -8.90 9.16
N PRO A 112 -17.54 -8.61 8.80
CA PRO A 112 -18.31 -7.50 9.36
C PRO A 112 -18.38 -7.48 10.90
N ASN A 113 -18.32 -8.64 11.56
CA ASN A 113 -18.35 -8.77 13.01
C ASN A 113 -17.00 -8.49 13.69
N ARG A 114 -15.92 -8.32 12.92
CA ARG A 114 -14.60 -7.96 13.43
C ARG A 114 -14.62 -6.50 13.89
N SER A 115 -14.17 -6.25 15.13
CA SER A 115 -14.07 -4.91 15.70
C SER A 115 -12.64 -4.36 15.79
N ARG A 116 -11.62 -5.21 15.61
CA ARG A 116 -10.20 -4.83 15.68
C ARG A 116 -9.41 -5.39 14.51
N GLY A 117 -8.51 -4.57 13.97
CA GLY A 117 -7.73 -4.93 12.79
C GLY A 117 -8.62 -5.14 11.56
N VAL A 118 -9.64 -4.30 11.40
CA VAL A 118 -10.48 -4.29 10.20
C VAL A 118 -9.63 -3.82 9.03
N VAL A 119 -9.61 -4.62 7.97
CA VAL A 119 -8.84 -4.37 6.74
C VAL A 119 -9.77 -3.86 5.65
N TRP A 120 -9.31 -2.81 4.98
CA TRP A 120 -9.97 -2.14 3.87
C TRP A 120 -9.08 -2.15 2.63
N ALA A 121 -9.70 -2.19 1.45
CA ALA A 121 -9.04 -2.08 0.15
C ALA A 121 -9.79 -1.10 -0.75
N HIS A 122 -9.16 -0.60 -1.81
CA HIS A 122 -9.89 0.10 -2.86
C HIS A 122 -10.59 -0.90 -3.81
N THR A 123 -11.49 -0.43 -4.65
CA THR A 123 -12.20 -1.27 -5.64
C THR A 123 -11.71 -1.06 -7.07
N LEU A 124 -10.79 -0.11 -7.28
CA LEU A 124 -10.22 0.26 -8.59
C LEU A 124 -9.20 -0.74 -9.15
N TYR A 125 -9.22 -2.00 -8.69
CA TYR A 125 -8.37 -3.06 -9.22
C TYR A 125 -8.84 -3.49 -10.61
N PRO A 126 -7.94 -3.97 -11.48
CA PRO A 126 -8.32 -4.85 -12.58
C PRO A 126 -9.12 -6.07 -12.06
N GLU A 127 -9.97 -6.64 -12.91
CA GLU A 127 -10.89 -7.73 -12.51
C GLU A 127 -10.18 -8.92 -11.86
N ASP A 128 -8.96 -9.23 -12.27
CA ASP A 128 -8.17 -10.38 -11.80
C ASP A 128 -7.19 -10.06 -10.66
N GLU A 129 -7.14 -8.81 -10.18
CA GLU A 129 -6.16 -8.36 -9.16
C GLU A 129 -6.82 -7.95 -7.83
N ALA A 130 -8.15 -8.04 -7.75
CA ALA A 130 -8.88 -7.64 -6.55
C ALA A 130 -8.49 -8.54 -5.35
N PRO A 131 -8.04 -7.95 -4.23
CA PRO A 131 -7.58 -8.70 -3.07
C PRO A 131 -8.75 -9.40 -2.37
N THR A 132 -8.52 -10.62 -1.95
CA THR A 132 -9.50 -11.44 -1.23
C THR A 132 -9.41 -11.25 0.28
N ALA A 133 -10.50 -11.59 0.98
CA ALA A 133 -10.53 -11.62 2.45
C ALA A 133 -9.46 -12.55 3.06
N GLU A 134 -9.11 -13.64 2.35
CA GLU A 134 -8.08 -14.59 2.78
C GLU A 134 -6.68 -13.97 2.73
N GLU A 135 -6.35 -13.28 1.64
CA GLU A 135 -5.07 -12.57 1.47
C GLU A 135 -4.91 -11.45 2.48
N ALA A 136 -5.96 -10.65 2.71
CA ALA A 136 -5.95 -9.62 3.75
C ALA A 136 -5.70 -10.20 5.15
N SER A 137 -6.27 -11.37 5.44
CA SER A 137 -6.07 -12.09 6.70
C SER A 137 -4.65 -12.66 6.84
N LEU A 138 -4.01 -13.06 5.73
CA LEU A 138 -2.61 -13.49 5.71
C LEU A 138 -1.65 -12.31 5.91
N SER A 139 -1.85 -11.18 5.22
CA SER A 139 -1.03 -9.97 5.37
C SER A 139 -1.11 -9.40 6.78
N THR A 140 -2.31 -9.33 7.38
CA THR A 140 -2.47 -8.86 8.76
C THR A 140 -1.78 -9.79 9.78
N ARG A 141 -1.81 -11.11 9.54
CA ARG A 141 -1.05 -12.05 10.38
C ARG A 141 0.44 -11.83 10.27
N THR A 142 0.95 -11.57 9.06
CA THR A 142 2.37 -11.29 8.84
C THR A 142 2.80 -9.98 9.49
N THR A 143 2.05 -8.88 9.35
CA THR A 143 2.40 -7.58 9.98
C THR A 143 2.37 -7.65 11.50
N VAL A 144 1.37 -8.32 12.09
CA VAL A 144 1.32 -8.56 13.55
C VAL A 144 2.48 -9.43 14.01
N ARG A 145 2.90 -10.41 13.19
CA ARG A 145 4.03 -11.30 13.50
C ARG A 145 5.37 -10.57 13.44
N THR A 146 5.55 -9.62 12.52
CA THR A 146 6.78 -8.82 12.42
C THR A 146 6.85 -7.71 13.47
N ALA A 147 5.72 -7.20 13.94
CA ALA A 147 5.68 -6.10 14.91
C ALA A 147 5.75 -6.56 16.39
N SER A 148 5.87 -7.86 16.67
CA SER A 148 5.89 -8.36 18.05
C SER A 148 7.32 -8.43 18.59
N PRO A 149 7.68 -7.67 19.65
CA PRO A 149 9.02 -7.72 20.24
C PRO A 149 9.39 -9.11 20.78
N ALA A 150 8.37 -9.89 21.19
CA ALA A 150 8.55 -11.28 21.61
C ALA A 150 8.96 -12.22 20.46
N ILE A 151 8.69 -11.84 19.21
CA ILE A 151 9.09 -12.59 18.02
C ILE A 151 10.48 -12.19 17.57
N GLU A 152 10.85 -10.90 17.66
CA GLU A 152 12.24 -10.45 17.45
C GLU A 152 13.19 -11.14 18.44
N GLU A 153 12.81 -11.21 19.71
CA GLU A 153 13.59 -11.92 20.74
C GLU A 153 13.70 -13.42 20.45
N ARG A 154 12.61 -14.05 20.00
CA ARG A 154 12.62 -15.46 19.61
C ARG A 154 13.47 -15.70 18.36
N LEU A 155 13.42 -14.80 17.38
CA LEU A 155 14.21 -14.90 16.15
C LEU A 155 15.70 -14.77 16.48
N ALA A 156 16.09 -13.76 17.26
CA ALA A 156 17.47 -13.59 17.72
C ALA A 156 17.97 -14.80 18.52
N THR A 157 17.10 -15.38 19.36
CA THR A 157 17.42 -16.61 20.11
C THR A 157 17.58 -17.81 19.18
N LEU A 158 16.76 -17.91 18.14
CA LEU A 158 16.82 -19.01 17.17
C LEU A 158 18.05 -18.89 16.28
N GLU A 159 18.36 -17.69 15.79
CA GLU A 159 19.58 -17.38 15.02
C GLU A 159 20.84 -17.70 15.83
N ALA A 160 20.88 -17.33 17.11
CA ALA A 160 21.99 -17.67 18.00
C ALA A 160 22.15 -19.18 18.19
N ARG A 161 21.04 -19.93 18.27
CA ARG A 161 21.06 -21.41 18.37
C ARG A 161 21.48 -22.06 17.07
N VAL A 162 21.04 -21.57 15.93
CA VAL A 162 21.45 -22.08 14.60
C VAL A 162 22.95 -21.87 14.43
N LYS A 163 23.45 -20.66 14.72
CA LYS A 163 24.89 -20.38 14.66
C LYS A 163 25.71 -21.30 15.57
N ALA A 164 25.27 -21.50 16.82
CA ALA A 164 25.96 -22.41 17.75
C ALA A 164 25.94 -23.87 17.27
N LEU A 165 24.87 -24.31 16.60
CA LEU A 165 24.79 -25.65 16.00
C LEU A 165 25.65 -25.76 14.74
N GLU A 166 25.69 -24.73 13.90
CA GLU A 166 26.56 -24.67 12.71
C GLU A 166 28.05 -24.70 13.10
N ASP A 167 28.44 -23.97 14.15
CA ASP A 167 29.80 -24.00 14.71
C ASP A 167 30.16 -25.38 15.28
N GLN A 168 29.20 -26.06 15.92
CA GLN A 168 29.40 -27.43 16.45
C GLN A 168 29.48 -28.49 15.35
N LEU A 169 28.77 -28.29 14.25
CA LEU A 169 28.75 -29.21 13.11
C LEU A 169 29.83 -28.88 12.07
N GLY A 170 30.55 -27.76 12.20
CA GLY A 170 31.60 -27.33 11.29
C GLY A 170 31.09 -26.97 9.89
N VAL A 171 29.84 -26.51 9.78
CA VAL A 171 29.16 -26.24 8.49
C VAL A 171 29.33 -24.78 8.03
N GLY A 172 30.04 -23.96 8.79
CA GLY A 172 30.34 -22.57 8.42
C GLY A 172 31.36 -22.47 7.28
N GLU A 173 30.91 -21.91 6.14
CA GLU A 173 31.70 -21.51 4.97
C GLU A 173 32.46 -22.63 4.24
N SER A 174 31.72 -23.43 3.48
CA SER A 174 32.28 -24.11 2.29
C SER A 174 31.45 -23.78 1.07
N GLY A 175 31.79 -22.67 0.40
CA GLY A 175 31.24 -22.38 -0.91
C GLY A 175 31.36 -20.95 -1.39
N GLU A 176 32.55 -20.35 -1.42
CA GLU A 176 32.88 -19.34 -2.43
C GLU A 176 34.41 -19.17 -2.56
N SER A 177 34.92 -19.17 -3.81
CA SER A 177 36.33 -19.23 -4.30
C SER A 177 36.92 -20.66 -4.35
N GLU A 178 37.36 -21.25 -5.48
CA GLU A 178 37.81 -20.73 -6.77
C GLU A 178 37.35 -21.64 -7.93
N HIS A 179 36.58 -21.09 -8.87
CA HIS A 179 36.58 -21.53 -10.26
C HIS A 179 36.47 -20.29 -11.15
N ALA A 180 37.60 -19.80 -11.66
CA ALA A 180 37.77 -19.37 -13.05
C ALA A 180 39.10 -18.60 -13.24
N SER A 181 40.02 -19.28 -13.96
CA SER A 181 41.04 -18.79 -14.90
C SER A 181 42.07 -17.74 -14.49
#